data_AF-A0A940LGA6-F1
#
_entry.id   AF-A0A940LGA6-F1
#
_cell.length_a   1.000
_cell.length_b   1.000
_cell.length_c   1.000
_cell.angle_alpha   90.00
_cell.angle_beta   90.00
_cell.angle_gamma   90.00
#
_symmetry.space_group_name_H-M   'P 1'
#
loop_
_entity.id
_entity.type
_entity.pdbx_description
1 polymer ?
#
loop_
_entity_poly.entity_id
_entity_poly.type
_entity_poly.pdbx_seq_one_letter_code
_entity_poly.pdbx_strand_id
1 'polypeptide(L)' 'MNTPNEKNKGGRPKKSVKRSYRLRVACTALELEIIEAKAKQVQLTVSEFLREAAFNSRIDTRQKTLPKEVLEFTGQLN' A
#
# COMPACT_ATOMS: atom_id res chain seq x y z
N MET A 1 -16.26 -27.16 32.42
CA MET A 1 -16.54 -27.24 30.97
C MET A 1 -17.60 -26.21 30.65
N ASN A 2 -17.27 -25.13 29.96
CA ASN A 2 -18.24 -24.22 29.33
C ASN A 2 -17.50 -23.39 28.27
N THR A 3 -17.43 -23.91 27.05
CA THR A 3 -17.01 -23.14 25.88
C THR A 3 -18.21 -22.32 25.38
N PRO A 4 -18.07 -21.00 25.15
CA PRO A 4 -19.16 -20.21 24.61
C PRO A 4 -19.51 -20.76 23.22
N ASN A 5 -20.77 -21.17 23.08
CA ASN A 5 -21.35 -21.67 21.84
C ASN A 5 -21.39 -20.52 20.82
N GLU A 6 -20.38 -20.41 19.97
CA GLU A 6 -20.34 -19.45 18.87
C GLU A 6 -21.45 -19.81 17.88
N LYS A 7 -22.60 -19.14 18.02
CA LYS A 7 -23.70 -19.26 17.08
C LYS A 7 -23.16 -19.03 15.67
N ASN A 8 -23.32 -20.02 14.78
CA ASN A 8 -23.03 -19.90 13.36
C ASN A 8 -23.88 -18.76 12.78
N LYS A 9 -23.29 -17.56 12.71
CA LYS A 9 -23.92 -16.39 12.08
C LYS A 9 -24.01 -16.68 10.59
N GLY A 10 -25.14 -17.23 10.15
CA GLY A 10 -25.44 -17.42 8.74
C GLY A 10 -25.25 -16.11 7.97
N GLY A 11 -24.59 -16.20 6.81
CA GLY A 11 -24.26 -15.07 5.96
C GLY A 11 -23.03 -15.35 5.09
N ARG A 12 -22.78 -14.48 4.10
CA ARG A 12 -21.56 -14.56 3.29
C ARG A 12 -20.35 -14.32 4.21
N PRO A 13 -19.36 -15.23 4.25
CA PRO A 13 -18.15 -15.03 5.04
C PRO A 13 -17.52 -13.67 4.76
N LYS A 14 -17.11 -12.96 5.80
CA LYS A 14 -16.37 -11.71 5.64
C LYS A 14 -15.04 -12.04 4.95
N LYS A 15 -14.70 -11.29 3.91
CA LYS A 15 -13.37 -11.40 3.28
C LYS A 15 -12.31 -11.13 4.34
N SER A 16 -11.25 -11.94 4.35
CA SER A 16 -10.10 -11.79 5.26
C SER A 16 -9.48 -10.39 5.15
N VAL A 17 -9.32 -9.88 3.93
CA VAL A 17 -8.84 -8.53 3.65
C VAL A 17 -9.89 -7.77 2.84
N LYS A 18 -10.63 -6.89 3.51
CA LYS A 18 -11.60 -6.00 2.87
C LYS A 18 -10.89 -4.74 2.36
N ARG A 19 -10.86 -4.56 1.04
CA ARG A 19 -10.36 -3.33 0.39
C ARG A 19 -11.49 -2.29 0.32
N SER A 20 -11.72 -1.57 1.43
CA SER A 20 -12.80 -0.56 1.55
C SER A 20 -12.39 0.87 1.19
N TYR A 21 -11.08 1.16 1.18
CA TYR A 21 -10.57 2.50 0.90
C TYR A 21 -10.42 2.74 -0.60
N ARG A 22 -10.64 3.98 -1.03
CA ARG A 22 -10.51 4.41 -2.42
C ARG A 22 -9.35 5.39 -2.57
N LEU A 23 -8.54 5.17 -3.59
CA LEU A 23 -7.52 6.11 -4.06
C LEU A 23 -8.03 6.74 -5.37
N ARG A 24 -7.91 8.06 -5.49
CA ARG A 24 -8.17 8.78 -6.74
C ARG A 24 -6.83 9.26 -7.29
N VAL A 25 -6.59 9.00 -8.58
CA VAL A 25 -5.38 9.40 -9.28
C VAL A 25 -5.79 10.34 -10.41
N ALA A 26 -5.32 11.59 -10.34
CA ALA A 26 -5.45 12.52 -11.45
C ALA A 26 -4.37 12.17 -12.49
N CYS A 27 -4.76 12.10 -13.75
CA CYS A 27 -3.88 11.83 -14.87
C CYS A 27 -4.43 12.50 -16.13
N THR A 28 -3.55 12.72 -17.09
CA THR A 28 -3.90 13.14 -18.45
C THR A 28 -4.51 11.97 -19.23
N ALA A 29 -5.17 12.27 -20.36
CA ALA A 29 -5.76 11.23 -21.21
C ALA A 29 -4.70 10.23 -21.71
N LEU A 30 -3.52 10.71 -22.09
CA LEU A 30 -2.41 9.86 -22.54
C LEU A 30 -1.89 8.95 -21.42
N GLU A 31 -1.74 9.48 -20.21
CA GLU A 31 -1.31 8.68 -19.06
C GLU A 31 -2.32 7.59 -18.72
N LEU A 32 -3.62 7.89 -18.82
CA LEU A 32 -4.68 6.90 -18.62
C LEU A 32 -4.58 5.75 -19.63
N GLU A 33 -4.45 6.06 -20.93
CA GLU A 33 -4.29 5.04 -21.98
C GLU A 33 -3.06 4.16 -21.75
N ILE A 34 -1.93 4.77 -21.37
CA ILE A 34 -0.70 4.02 -21.05
C ILE A 34 -0.92 3.10 -19.85
N ILE A 35 -1.58 3.57 -18.79
CA ILE A 35 -1.88 2.77 -17.59
C ILE A 35 -2.78 1.59 -17.95
N GLU A 36 -3.83 1.82 -18.74
CA GLU A 36 -4.75 0.78 -19.19
C GLU A 36 -4.05 -0.27 -20.07
N ALA A 37 -3.23 0.18 -21.02
CA ALA A 37 -2.46 -0.72 -21.88
C ALA A 37 -1.50 -1.60 -21.07
N LYS A 38 -0.78 -1.01 -20.09
CA LYS A 38 0.13 -1.76 -19.21
C LYS A 38 -0.62 -2.73 -18.31
N ALA A 39 -1.75 -2.32 -17.72
CA ALA A 39 -2.58 -3.20 -16.91
C ALA A 39 -3.08 -4.40 -17.73
N LYS A 40 -3.53 -4.16 -18.97
CA LYS A 40 -3.95 -5.20 -19.90
C LYS A 40 -2.82 -6.14 -20.28
N GLN A 41 -1.60 -5.63 -20.50
CA GLN A 41 -0.42 -6.44 -20.81
C GLN A 41 -0.10 -7.46 -19.71
N VAL A 42 -0.29 -7.08 -18.44
CA VAL A 42 -0.04 -7.95 -17.27
C VAL A 42 -1.31 -8.71 -16.82
N GLN A 43 -2.42 -8.58 -17.57
CA GLN A 43 -3.71 -9.22 -17.27
C GLN A 43 -4.30 -8.86 -15.90
N LEU A 44 -4.01 -7.64 -15.42
CA LEU A 44 -4.53 -7.11 -14.16
C LEU A 44 -5.56 -6.02 -14.42
N THR A 45 -6.47 -5.80 -13.47
CA THR A 45 -7.27 -4.57 -13.49
C THR A 45 -6.38 -3.36 -13.19
N VAL A 46 -6.75 -2.18 -13.66
CA VAL A 46 -6.00 -0.93 -13.37
C VAL A 46 -5.77 -0.74 -11.86
N SER A 47 -6.76 -1.08 -11.04
CA SER A 47 -6.68 -0.98 -9.58
C SER A 47 -5.75 -2.00 -8.90
N GLU A 48 -5.49 -3.13 -9.56
CA GLU A 48 -4.53 -4.14 -9.11
C GLU A 48 -3.14 -3.77 -9.60
N PHE A 49 -3.01 -3.44 -10.88
CA PHE A 49 -1.76 -3.00 -11.49
C PHE A 49 -1.13 -1.82 -10.73
N LEU A 50 -1.89 -0.74 -10.47
CA LEU A 50 -1.37 0.42 -9.73
C LEU A 50 -0.96 0.06 -8.30
N ARG A 51 -1.67 -0.88 -7.67
CA ARG A 51 -1.39 -1.30 -6.30
C ARG A 51 -0.13 -2.16 -6.24
N GLU A 52 -0.02 -3.15 -7.11
CA GLU A 52 1.18 -3.99 -7.21
C GLU A 52 2.39 -3.17 -7.63
N ALA A 53 2.23 -2.27 -8.59
CA ALA A 53 3.28 -1.33 -8.96
C ALA A 53 3.71 -0.48 -7.76
N ALA A 54 2.78 0.05 -6.96
CA ALA A 54 3.11 0.83 -5.76
C ALA A 54 3.86 0.00 -4.70
N PHE A 55 3.43 -1.24 -4.43
CA PHE A 55 4.08 -2.11 -3.44
C PHE A 55 5.45 -2.63 -3.89
N ASN A 56 5.60 -2.93 -5.18
CA ASN A 56 6.82 -3.50 -5.74
C ASN A 56 7.81 -2.42 -6.20
N SER A 57 7.37 -1.17 -6.37
CA SER A 57 8.25 -0.08 -6.75
C SER A 57 9.26 0.20 -5.64
N ARG A 58 10.55 0.08 -5.97
CA ARG A 58 11.62 0.59 -5.12
C ARG A 58 11.64 2.10 -5.28
N ILE A 59 10.96 2.80 -4.39
CA ILE A 59 11.12 4.24 -4.26
C ILE A 59 12.36 4.46 -3.40
N ASP A 60 13.45 4.95 -4.01
CA ASP A 60 14.55 5.52 -3.23
C ASP A 60 14.03 6.78 -2.55
N THR A 61 13.42 6.57 -1.38
CA THR A 61 13.13 7.68 -0.47
C THR A 61 14.45 8.41 -0.26
N ARG A 62 14.45 9.74 -0.40
CA ARG A 62 15.60 10.55 0.02
C ARG A 62 15.71 10.40 1.54
N GLN A 63 16.34 9.31 1.98
CA GLN A 63 16.73 9.12 3.35
C GLN A 63 17.74 10.22 3.64
N LYS A 64 17.29 11.27 4.35
CA LYS A 64 18.17 12.24 4.98
C LYS A 64 18.76 11.56 6.21
N THR A 65 19.54 10.49 6.02
CA THR A 65 20.32 9.90 7.11
C THR A 65 21.48 10.85 7.36
N LEU A 66 21.41 11.54 8.50
CA LEU A 66 22.58 12.23 9.03
C LEU A 66 23.67 11.17 9.31
N PRO A 67 24.95 11.46 9.03
CA PRO A 67 26.05 10.61 9.43
C PRO A 67 25.98 10.29 10.93
N LYS A 68 26.41 9.09 11.33
CA LYS A 68 26.34 8.65 12.74
C LYS A 68 27.01 9.66 13.67
N GLU A 69 28.10 10.29 13.23
CA GLU A 69 28.83 11.28 14.03
C GLU A 69 27.98 12.49 14.41
N VAL A 70 27.01 12.86 13.56
CA VAL A 70 26.10 13.99 13.81
C VAL A 70 24.95 13.59 14.75
N LEU A 71 24.52 12.33 14.69
CA LEU A 71 23.47 11.78 15.58
C LEU A 71 23.99 11.56 17.01
N GLU A 72 25.28 11.25 17.15
CA GLU A 72 25.93 10.98 18.43
C GLU A 72 26.36 12.26 19.18
N PHE A 73 26.22 13.44 18.54
CA PHE A 73 26.60 14.72 19.13
C PHE A 73 25.61 15.14 20.23
N THR A 74 25.80 14.65 21.46
CA THR A 74 25.12 15.16 22.66
C THR A 74 25.79 16.45 23.10
N GLY A 75 25.22 17.61 22.73
CA GLY A 75 25.69 18.90 23.23
C GLY A 75 25.51 18.98 24.76
N GLN A 76 26.60 19.18 25.51
CA GLN A 76 26.50 19.55 26.92
C GLN A 76 26.38 21.07 27.04
N LEU A 77 25.35 21.51 27.76
CA LEU A 77 25.17 22.89 28.18
C LEU A 77 25.93 23.11 29.49
N ASN A 78 26.80 24.12 29.51
CA ASN A 78 27.52 24.60 30.71
C ASN A 78 26.60 25.43 31.62
#